data_AF-A0A0B8QAC1-F1
#
_entry.id   AF-A0A0B8QAC1-F1
#
_cell.length_a   1.000
_cell.length_b   1.000
_cell.length_c   1.000
_cell.angle_alpha   90.00
_cell.angle_beta   90.00
_cell.angle_gamma   90.00
#
_symmetry.space_group_name_H-M   'P 1'
#
loop_
_entity.id
_entity.type
_entity.pdbx_description
1 polymer ?
#
loop_
_entity_poly.entity_id
_entity_poly.type
_entity_poly.pdbx_seq_one_letter_code
_entity_poly.pdbx_strand_id
1 'polypeptide(L)'
;MEILGITLSQDVLAAMGLIFLGSFVQTAIGFGLAIVAAPLLFQISVDYVPAPICLVALFISLINSYKHRSDISIGGLKLALYGRIPGSIVGGWLLLYVSASLLSLTLGIFVLIAVLISVLPFRLEPTPRRMFGAGLLSGFMGTSSSIGGPPMALLLQHQDANALRGNLSAFFVFSSIISLIVQVAVGVMSYKHLVMTLPLIPAALVGYCSP
;
A
#
# COMPACT_ATOMS: atom_id res chain seq x y z
N MET A 1 9.49 27.57 4.36
CA MET A 1 8.83 27.48 5.68
C MET A 1 9.24 26.17 6.32
N GLU A 2 9.69 26.20 7.56
CA GLU A 2 10.23 25.03 8.26
C GLU A 2 9.19 24.55 9.30
N ILE A 3 8.77 23.30 9.22
CA ILE A 3 7.82 22.69 10.17
C ILE A 3 8.50 21.43 10.73
N LEU A 4 8.74 21.37 12.05
CA LEU A 4 9.37 20.21 12.72
C LEU A 4 10.74 19.81 12.13
N GLY A 5 11.53 20.77 11.63
CA GLY A 5 12.82 20.53 10.97
C GLY A 5 12.72 20.08 9.51
N ILE A 6 11.52 20.16 8.90
CA ILE A 6 11.27 19.87 7.49
C ILE A 6 11.12 21.19 6.74
N THR A 7 12.01 21.46 5.79
CA THR A 7 11.83 22.55 4.84
C THR A 7 10.75 22.15 3.82
N LEU A 8 9.67 22.91 3.69
CA LEU A 8 8.70 22.73 2.59
C LEU A 8 9.37 23.11 1.26
N SER A 9 10.04 22.14 0.64
CA SER A 9 10.56 22.23 -0.73
C SER A 9 9.44 21.93 -1.75
N GLN A 10 9.72 22.22 -3.02
CA GLN A 10 8.83 21.87 -4.12
C GLN A 10 8.57 20.35 -4.18
N ASP A 11 9.59 19.55 -3.87
CA ASP A 11 9.48 18.08 -3.82
C ASP A 11 8.50 17.61 -2.74
N VAL A 12 8.54 18.21 -1.55
CA VAL A 12 7.61 17.87 -0.45
C VAL A 12 6.18 18.24 -0.84
N LEU A 13 5.96 19.40 -1.44
CA LEU A 13 4.64 19.82 -1.91
C LEU A 13 4.10 18.91 -3.01
N ALA A 14 4.94 18.52 -3.97
CA ALA A 14 4.59 17.55 -5.00
C ALA A 14 4.24 16.19 -4.37
N ALA A 15 5.03 15.72 -3.41
CA ALA A 15 4.77 14.48 -2.70
C ALA A 15 3.45 14.51 -1.93
N MET A 16 3.13 15.62 -1.27
CA MET A 16 1.83 15.83 -0.61
C MET A 16 0.67 15.75 -1.62
N GLY A 17 0.80 16.38 -2.79
CA GLY A 17 -0.22 16.33 -3.86
C GLY A 17 -0.44 14.91 -4.39
N LEU A 18 0.64 14.14 -4.58
CA LEU A 18 0.56 12.74 -5.02
C LEU A 18 -0.08 11.83 -3.97
N ILE A 19 0.24 12.04 -2.69
CA ILE A 19 -0.39 11.32 -1.58
C ILE A 19 -1.86 11.69 -1.41
N PHE A 20 -2.22 12.96 -1.59
CA PHE A 20 -3.61 13.41 -1.64
C PHE A 20 -4.38 12.64 -2.72
N LEU A 21 -3.86 12.62 -3.95
CA LEU A 21 -4.51 11.93 -5.08
C LEU A 21 -4.60 10.42 -4.83
N GLY A 22 -3.53 9.80 -4.33
CA GLY A 22 -3.53 8.38 -3.98
C GLY A 22 -4.55 8.05 -2.88
N SER A 23 -4.65 8.87 -1.83
CA SER A 23 -5.63 8.68 -0.76
C SER A 23 -7.06 8.85 -1.24
N PHE A 24 -7.31 9.86 -2.09
CA PHE A 24 -8.60 10.05 -2.75
C PHE A 24 -9.03 8.78 -3.50
N VAL A 25 -8.14 8.23 -4.34
CA VAL A 25 -8.40 6.98 -5.07
C VAL A 25 -8.64 5.82 -4.08
N GLN A 26 -7.77 5.62 -3.09
CA GLN A 26 -7.93 4.55 -2.11
C GLN A 26 -9.26 4.60 -1.38
N THR A 27 -9.74 5.78 -1.00
CA THR A 27 -11.03 5.90 -0.32
C THR A 27 -12.22 5.69 -1.27
N ALA A 28 -12.12 6.16 -2.52
CA ALA A 28 -13.16 5.99 -3.52
C ALA A 28 -13.35 4.52 -3.92
N ILE A 29 -12.27 3.76 -4.18
CA ILE A 29 -12.34 2.38 -4.70
C ILE A 29 -11.95 1.29 -3.69
N GLY A 30 -11.41 1.65 -2.52
CA GLY A 30 -10.98 0.73 -1.45
C GLY A 30 -9.49 0.34 -1.46
N PHE A 31 -8.74 0.66 -2.53
CA PHE A 31 -7.30 0.47 -2.64
C PHE A 31 -6.70 1.44 -3.68
N GLY A 32 -5.38 1.50 -3.83
CA GLY A 32 -4.76 2.19 -4.98
C GLY A 32 -3.91 3.41 -4.65
N LEU A 33 -3.80 3.81 -3.37
CA LEU A 33 -2.89 4.88 -2.94
C LEU A 33 -1.47 4.65 -3.46
N ALA A 34 -0.92 3.46 -3.24
CA ALA A 34 0.42 3.14 -3.71
C ALA A 34 0.52 2.97 -5.23
N ILE A 35 -0.56 2.54 -5.91
CA ILE A 35 -0.58 2.39 -7.38
C ILE A 35 -0.39 3.77 -8.03
N VAL A 36 -1.06 4.78 -7.49
CA VAL A 36 -0.96 6.16 -7.97
C VAL A 36 0.35 6.80 -7.50
N ALA A 37 0.64 6.73 -6.20
CA ALA A 37 1.70 7.53 -5.60
C ALA A 37 3.10 6.94 -5.80
N ALA A 38 3.29 5.62 -5.70
CA ALA A 38 4.62 5.02 -5.69
C ALA A 38 5.47 5.27 -6.94
N PRO A 39 4.98 5.06 -8.19
CA PRO A 39 5.80 5.27 -9.37
C PRO A 39 6.21 6.74 -9.54
N LEU A 40 5.35 7.68 -9.14
CA LEU A 40 5.58 9.13 -9.27
C LEU A 40 6.47 9.67 -8.15
N LEU A 41 6.24 9.24 -6.90
CA LEU A 41 7.08 9.59 -5.76
C LEU A 41 8.50 9.04 -5.92
N PHE A 42 8.65 7.86 -6.51
CA PHE A 42 9.96 7.29 -6.83
C PHE A 42 10.79 8.21 -7.75
N GLN A 43 10.16 8.91 -8.71
CA GLN A 43 10.85 9.86 -9.58
C GLN A 43 11.31 11.13 -8.85
N ILE A 44 10.62 11.50 -7.77
CA ILE A 44 11.01 12.63 -6.92
C ILE A 44 12.19 12.23 -6.03
N SER A 45 12.03 11.14 -5.27
CA SER A 45 13.10 10.55 -4.49
C SER A 45 12.78 9.11 -4.15
N VAL A 46 13.78 8.24 -4.28
CA VAL A 46 13.70 6.84 -3.87
C VAL A 46 13.37 6.68 -2.38
N ASP A 47 13.68 7.67 -1.54
CA ASP A 47 13.39 7.66 -0.10
C ASP A 47 11.88 7.64 0.21
N TYR A 48 11.02 8.03 -0.73
CA TYR A 48 9.56 7.97 -0.53
C TYR A 48 9.00 6.54 -0.65
N VAL A 49 9.77 5.59 -1.19
CA VAL A 49 9.32 4.22 -1.45
C VAL A 49 10.28 3.21 -0.82
N PRO A 50 9.77 2.15 -0.16
CA PRO A 50 8.37 1.86 0.13
C PRO A 50 7.86 2.52 1.43
N ALA A 51 8.73 2.81 2.38
CA ALA A 51 8.35 3.03 3.78
C ALA A 51 7.36 4.18 4.02
N PRO A 52 7.58 5.42 3.50
CA PRO A 52 6.63 6.51 3.70
C PRO A 52 5.22 6.23 3.16
N ILE A 53 5.11 5.63 1.98
CA ILE A 53 3.81 5.23 1.42
C ILE A 53 3.14 4.17 2.29
N CYS A 54 3.91 3.20 2.81
CA CYS A 54 3.40 2.15 3.67
C CYS A 54 2.87 2.71 5.01
N LEU A 55 3.53 3.72 5.58
CA LEU A 55 3.07 4.43 6.78
C LEU A 55 1.77 5.20 6.52
N VAL A 56 1.67 5.93 5.40
CA VAL A 56 0.43 6.62 5.02
C VAL A 56 -0.70 5.60 4.79
N ALA A 57 -0.42 4.51 4.08
CA ALA A 57 -1.38 3.45 3.83
C ALA A 57 -1.89 2.82 5.13
N LEU A 58 -1.01 2.58 6.11
CA LEU A 58 -1.41 2.11 7.45
C LEU A 58 -2.40 3.08 8.09
N PHE A 59 -2.08 4.38 8.09
CA PHE A 59 -2.90 5.40 8.72
C PHE A 59 -4.30 5.50 8.09
N ILE A 60 -4.39 5.56 6.75
CA ILE A 60 -5.67 5.58 6.03
C ILE A 60 -6.44 4.27 6.22
N SER A 61 -5.74 3.13 6.23
CA SER A 61 -6.39 1.82 6.41
C SER A 61 -6.94 1.64 7.82
N LEU A 62 -6.32 2.21 8.86
CA LEU A 62 -6.87 2.22 10.22
C LEU A 62 -8.20 2.97 10.27
N ILE A 63 -8.26 4.15 9.65
CA ILE A 63 -9.48 4.96 9.59
C ILE A 63 -10.59 4.21 8.82
N ASN A 64 -10.27 3.69 7.63
CA ASN A 64 -11.24 2.96 6.82
C ASN A 64 -11.71 1.65 7.48
N SER A 65 -10.79 0.91 8.11
CA SER A 65 -11.13 -0.31 8.85
C SER A 65 -12.04 -0.01 10.03
N TYR A 66 -11.87 1.12 10.72
CA TYR A 66 -12.78 1.53 11.79
C TYR A 66 -14.16 1.94 11.26
N LYS A 67 -14.19 2.70 10.15
CA LYS A 67 -15.42 3.16 9.48
C LYS A 67 -16.28 1.99 8.99
N HIS A 68 -15.65 0.99 8.38
CA HIS A 68 -16.31 -0.18 7.78
C HIS A 68 -16.24 -1.44 8.65
N ARG A 69 -16.05 -1.29 9.97
CA ARG A 69 -15.80 -2.42 10.89
C ARG A 69 -16.91 -3.47 10.92
N SER A 70 -18.15 -3.07 10.65
CA SER A 70 -19.33 -3.95 10.56
C SER A 70 -19.23 -4.95 9.41
N ASP A 71 -18.50 -4.59 8.34
CA ASP A 71 -18.44 -5.33 7.09
C ASP A 71 -17.15 -6.16 6.96
N ILE A 72 -16.31 -6.17 8.01
CA ILE A 72 -15.04 -6.90 8.04
C ILE A 72 -15.28 -8.37 8.38
N SER A 73 -14.84 -9.26 7.49
CA SER A 73 -14.78 -10.71 7.72
C SER A 73 -13.33 -11.17 7.92
N ILE A 74 -12.82 -11.03 9.16
CA ILE A 74 -11.45 -11.46 9.49
C ILE A 74 -11.24 -12.95 9.22
N GLY A 75 -12.27 -13.78 9.41
CA GLY A 75 -12.24 -15.21 9.07
C GLY A 75 -11.84 -15.46 7.61
N GLY A 76 -12.38 -14.67 6.67
CA GLY A 76 -12.04 -14.76 5.25
C GLY A 76 -10.61 -14.32 4.92
N LEU A 77 -10.01 -13.45 5.73
CA LEU A 77 -8.68 -12.89 5.47
C LEU A 77 -7.52 -13.70 6.05
N LYS A 78 -7.77 -14.65 6.96
CA LYS A 78 -6.71 -15.37 7.70
C LYS A 78 -5.62 -15.96 6.80
N LEU A 79 -6.02 -16.68 5.75
CA LEU A 79 -5.06 -17.31 4.85
C LEU A 79 -4.29 -16.30 4.00
N ALA A 80 -4.91 -15.18 3.64
CA ALA A 80 -4.20 -14.09 3.00
C ALA A 80 -3.15 -13.47 3.93
N LEU A 81 -3.47 -13.30 5.22
CA LEU A 81 -2.50 -12.82 6.21
C LEU A 81 -1.36 -13.81 6.41
N TYR A 82 -1.64 -15.12 6.47
CA TYR A 82 -0.59 -16.13 6.56
C TYR A 82 0.30 -16.18 5.32
N GLY A 83 -0.27 -16.09 4.12
CA GLY A 83 0.50 -16.02 2.88
C GLY A 83 1.34 -14.74 2.79
N ARG A 84 0.82 -13.64 3.36
CA ARG A 84 1.51 -12.36 3.34
C ARG A 84 2.81 -12.33 4.14
N ILE A 85 2.93 -13.10 5.22
CA ILE A 85 4.16 -13.14 6.03
C ILE A 85 5.39 -13.58 5.20
N PRO A 86 5.43 -14.78 4.59
CA PRO A 86 6.58 -15.20 3.78
C PRO A 86 6.77 -14.31 2.56
N GLY A 87 5.68 -13.84 1.93
CA GLY A 87 5.77 -12.88 0.83
C GLY A 87 6.49 -11.60 1.24
N SER A 88 6.16 -11.05 2.41
CA SER A 88 6.78 -9.81 2.93
C SER A 88 8.26 -10.01 3.24
N ILE A 89 8.64 -11.16 3.81
CA ILE A 89 10.04 -11.50 4.07
C ILE A 89 10.83 -11.54 2.75
N VAL A 90 10.32 -12.24 1.73
CA VAL A 90 10.95 -12.30 0.41
C VAL A 90 11.03 -10.91 -0.23
N GLY A 91 9.97 -10.09 -0.10
CA GLY A 91 9.94 -8.71 -0.57
C GLY A 91 10.95 -7.82 0.14
N GLY A 92 11.17 -8.01 1.44
CA GLY A 92 12.20 -7.33 2.22
C GLY A 92 13.61 -7.74 1.82
N TRP A 93 13.86 -9.04 1.62
CA TRP A 93 15.15 -9.52 1.12
C TRP A 93 15.48 -8.98 -0.27
N LEU A 94 14.48 -8.84 -1.15
CA LEU A 94 14.68 -8.23 -2.45
C LEU A 94 15.31 -6.83 -2.33
N LEU A 95 14.90 -6.04 -1.33
CA LEU A 95 15.40 -4.68 -1.11
C LEU A 95 16.89 -4.62 -0.74
N LEU A 96 17.48 -5.71 -0.26
CA LEU A 96 18.91 -5.77 0.07
C LEU A 96 19.82 -5.86 -1.17
N TYR A 97 19.27 -6.31 -2.30
CA TYR A 97 20.06 -6.64 -3.49
C TYR A 97 19.65 -5.88 -4.75
N VAL A 98 18.52 -5.17 -4.70
CA VAL A 98 17.94 -4.49 -5.85
C VAL A 98 18.49 -3.07 -5.99
N SER A 99 18.98 -2.73 -7.17
CA SER A 99 19.33 -1.36 -7.54
C SER A 99 18.08 -0.50 -7.74
N ALA A 100 18.22 0.83 -7.62
CA ALA A 100 17.12 1.75 -7.89
C ALA A 100 16.47 1.52 -9.27
N SER A 101 17.25 1.25 -10.31
CA SER A 101 16.73 0.97 -11.66
C SER A 101 15.84 -0.28 -11.70
N LEU A 102 16.25 -1.35 -11.01
CA LEU A 102 15.46 -2.58 -10.92
C LEU A 102 14.20 -2.37 -10.08
N LEU A 103 14.25 -1.57 -9.02
CA LEU A 103 13.07 -1.20 -8.23
C LEU A 103 12.07 -0.37 -9.06
N SER A 104 12.56 0.53 -9.90
CA SER A 104 11.72 1.30 -10.83
C SER A 104 11.01 0.39 -11.84
N LEU A 105 11.73 -0.60 -12.38
CA LEU A 105 11.16 -1.58 -13.31
C LEU A 105 10.10 -2.45 -12.62
N THR A 106 10.36 -2.93 -11.41
CA THR A 106 9.38 -3.75 -10.66
C THR A 106 8.13 -2.96 -10.30
N LEU A 107 8.25 -1.69 -9.93
CA LEU A 107 7.13 -0.77 -9.75
C LEU A 107 6.26 -0.71 -11.01
N GLY A 108 6.87 -0.48 -12.17
CA GLY A 108 6.16 -0.44 -13.47
C GLY A 108 5.43 -1.75 -13.76
N ILE A 109 6.09 -2.90 -13.57
CA ILE A 109 5.49 -4.22 -13.75
C ILE A 109 4.29 -4.42 -12.80
N PHE A 110 4.41 -4.02 -11.53
CA PHE A 110 3.32 -4.15 -10.57
C PHE A 110 2.12 -3.25 -10.90
N VAL A 111 2.36 -2.05 -11.43
CA VAL A 111 1.30 -1.18 -11.96
C VAL A 111 0.62 -1.83 -13.16
N LEU A 112 1.39 -2.40 -14.11
CA LEU A 112 0.80 -3.10 -15.26
C LEU A 112 -0.02 -4.33 -14.84
N ILE A 113 0.46 -5.10 -13.87
CA ILE A 113 -0.30 -6.21 -13.26
C ILE A 113 -1.59 -5.67 -12.64
N ALA A 114 -1.55 -4.54 -11.94
CA ALA A 114 -2.72 -3.92 -11.34
C ALA A 114 -3.75 -3.51 -12.39
N VAL A 115 -3.31 -2.83 -13.45
CA VAL A 115 -4.17 -2.43 -14.57
C VAL A 115 -4.79 -3.65 -15.25
N LEU A 116 -3.97 -4.68 -15.53
CA LEU A 116 -4.45 -5.93 -16.13
C LEU A 116 -5.53 -6.57 -15.25
N ILE A 117 -5.29 -6.65 -13.94
CA ILE A 117 -6.27 -7.14 -12.96
C ILE A 117 -7.57 -6.32 -13.00
N SER A 118 -7.48 -5.00 -13.14
CA SER A 118 -8.66 -4.10 -13.16
C SER A 118 -9.49 -4.18 -14.44
N VAL A 119 -8.90 -4.57 -15.59
CA VAL A 119 -9.61 -4.63 -16.88
C VAL A 119 -10.07 -6.04 -17.27
N LEU A 120 -9.52 -7.07 -16.64
CA LEU A 120 -9.88 -8.45 -16.95
C LEU A 120 -11.26 -8.80 -16.36
N PRO A 121 -12.20 -9.34 -17.16
CA PRO A 121 -13.58 -9.63 -16.71
C PRO A 121 -13.68 -10.90 -15.83
N PHE A 122 -12.57 -11.40 -15.30
CA PHE A 122 -12.54 -12.68 -14.60
C PHE A 122 -13.04 -12.58 -13.16
N ARG A 123 -14.09 -13.36 -12.86
CA ARG A 123 -14.55 -13.62 -11.50
C ARG A 123 -13.71 -14.72 -10.87
N LEU A 124 -12.68 -14.32 -10.13
CA LEU A 124 -11.93 -15.25 -9.29
C LEU A 124 -12.55 -15.29 -7.90
N GLU A 125 -13.23 -16.39 -7.59
CA GLU A 125 -13.77 -16.57 -6.25
C GLU A 125 -12.65 -16.71 -5.19
N PRO A 126 -12.81 -16.07 -4.01
CA PRO A 126 -11.87 -16.20 -2.91
C PRO A 126 -11.93 -17.61 -2.31
N THR A 127 -11.02 -18.48 -2.72
CA THR A 127 -10.80 -19.79 -2.09
C THR A 127 -9.63 -19.71 -1.12
N PRO A 128 -9.55 -20.60 -0.12
CA PRO A 128 -8.42 -20.68 0.81
C PRO A 128 -7.03 -20.58 0.17
N ARG A 129 -6.80 -21.35 -0.90
CA ARG A 129 -5.52 -21.38 -1.62
C ARG A 129 -5.25 -20.07 -2.38
N ARG A 130 -6.29 -19.50 -3.01
CA ARG A 130 -6.17 -18.23 -3.72
C ARG A 130 -5.93 -17.07 -2.76
N MET A 131 -6.60 -17.05 -1.61
CA MET A 131 -6.36 -16.07 -0.55
C MET A 131 -4.91 -16.12 -0.07
N PHE A 132 -4.37 -17.32 0.18
CA PHE A 132 -2.95 -17.48 0.53
C PHE A 132 -2.02 -16.95 -0.58
N GLY A 133 -2.26 -17.33 -1.84
CA GLY A 133 -1.46 -16.88 -2.98
C GLY A 133 -1.52 -15.37 -3.19
N ALA A 134 -2.71 -14.77 -3.11
CA ALA A 134 -2.89 -13.33 -3.17
C ALA A 134 -2.19 -12.63 -2.00
N GLY A 135 -2.27 -13.19 -0.79
CA GLY A 135 -1.52 -12.74 0.37
C GLY A 135 -0.01 -12.73 0.13
N LEU A 136 0.53 -13.82 -0.40
CA LEU A 136 1.96 -13.98 -0.72
C LEU A 136 2.42 -12.95 -1.76
N LEU A 137 1.73 -12.84 -2.89
CA LEU A 137 2.04 -11.86 -3.93
C LEU A 137 1.92 -10.44 -3.39
N SER A 138 0.86 -10.18 -2.63
CA SER A 138 0.61 -8.89 -1.98
C SER A 138 1.71 -8.53 -0.98
N GLY A 139 2.23 -9.50 -0.21
CA GLY A 139 3.36 -9.31 0.70
C GLY A 139 4.65 -8.98 -0.05
N PHE A 140 4.97 -9.77 -1.06
CA PHE A 140 6.14 -9.56 -1.90
C PHE A 140 6.14 -8.18 -2.56
N MET A 141 5.05 -7.85 -3.26
CA MET A 141 4.89 -6.57 -3.95
C MET A 141 4.78 -5.43 -2.94
N GLY A 142 3.95 -5.58 -1.91
CA GLY A 142 3.69 -4.52 -0.93
C GLY A 142 4.89 -4.16 -0.07
N THR A 143 5.69 -5.14 0.36
CA THR A 143 6.88 -4.83 1.17
C THR A 143 8.01 -4.23 0.35
N SER A 144 8.20 -4.67 -0.89
CA SER A 144 9.25 -4.15 -1.78
C SER A 144 8.90 -2.81 -2.43
N SER A 145 7.61 -2.53 -2.67
CA SER A 145 7.20 -1.41 -3.53
C SER A 145 6.04 -0.56 -2.99
N SER A 146 5.45 -0.96 -1.86
CA SER A 146 4.17 -0.47 -1.33
C SER A 146 2.92 -0.80 -2.18
N ILE A 147 3.07 -1.38 -3.38
CA ILE A 147 1.97 -1.78 -4.26
C ILE A 147 1.47 -3.19 -3.92
N GLY A 148 0.89 -3.38 -2.73
CA GLY A 148 0.38 -4.69 -2.29
C GLY A 148 -1.08 -4.98 -2.65
N GLY A 149 -1.87 -3.97 -3.03
CA GLY A 149 -3.33 -4.09 -3.17
C GLY A 149 -3.87 -5.00 -4.28
N PRO A 150 -3.31 -5.01 -5.50
CA PRO A 150 -3.96 -5.62 -6.66
C PRO A 150 -4.31 -7.11 -6.52
N PRO A 151 -3.42 -7.99 -6.02
CA PRO A 151 -3.76 -9.41 -5.87
C PRO A 151 -4.96 -9.65 -4.95
N MET A 152 -5.12 -8.83 -3.91
CA MET A 152 -6.25 -8.94 -2.98
C MET A 152 -7.53 -8.32 -3.57
N ALA A 153 -7.40 -7.16 -4.22
CA ALA A 153 -8.51 -6.52 -4.91
C ALA A 153 -9.13 -7.45 -5.95
N LEU A 154 -8.33 -8.18 -6.72
CA LEU A 154 -8.80 -9.15 -7.72
C LEU A 154 -9.78 -10.20 -7.14
N LEU A 155 -9.48 -10.72 -5.94
CA LEU A 155 -10.31 -11.75 -5.30
C LEU A 155 -11.55 -11.16 -4.63
N LEU A 156 -11.47 -9.92 -4.15
CA LEU A 156 -12.53 -9.29 -3.37
C LEU A 156 -13.44 -8.36 -4.20
N GLN A 157 -13.05 -7.95 -5.41
CA GLN A 157 -13.71 -6.91 -6.23
C GLN A 157 -15.21 -7.11 -6.50
N HIS A 158 -15.71 -8.34 -6.33
CA HIS A 158 -17.13 -8.68 -6.55
C HIS A 158 -17.97 -8.65 -5.27
N GLN A 159 -17.39 -8.28 -4.13
CA GLN A 159 -18.14 -8.00 -2.91
C GLN A 159 -18.86 -6.66 -3.00
N ASP A 160 -19.89 -6.47 -2.17
CA ASP A 160 -20.52 -5.17 -1.98
C ASP A 160 -19.49 -4.11 -1.58
N ALA A 161 -19.69 -2.86 -2.00
CA ALA A 161 -18.70 -1.80 -1.85
C ALA A 161 -18.19 -1.61 -0.41
N ASN A 162 -19.06 -1.71 0.60
CA ASN A 162 -18.68 -1.59 2.01
C ASN A 162 -17.85 -2.79 2.49
N ALA A 163 -18.22 -4.02 2.09
CA ALA A 163 -17.47 -5.23 2.43
C ALA A 163 -16.09 -5.25 1.73
N LEU A 164 -16.02 -4.84 0.46
CA LEU A 164 -14.76 -4.67 -0.26
C LEU A 164 -13.83 -3.69 0.47
N ARG A 165 -14.32 -2.48 0.77
CA ARG A 165 -13.54 -1.44 1.47
C ARG A 165 -13.13 -1.89 2.86
N GLY A 166 -14.03 -2.51 3.62
CA GLY A 166 -13.77 -3.03 4.96
C GLY A 166 -12.70 -4.12 4.96
N ASN A 167 -12.87 -5.16 4.13
CA ASN A 167 -11.93 -6.28 4.06
C ASN A 167 -10.55 -5.86 3.52
N LEU A 168 -10.49 -5.02 2.49
CA LEU A 168 -9.21 -4.49 1.99
C LEU A 168 -8.51 -3.61 3.02
N SER A 169 -9.24 -2.74 3.71
CA SER A 169 -8.65 -1.88 4.74
C SER A 169 -8.14 -2.69 5.93
N ALA A 170 -8.92 -3.67 6.40
CA ALA A 170 -8.49 -4.59 7.46
C ALA A 170 -7.22 -5.35 7.05
N PHE A 171 -7.20 -5.89 5.83
CA PHE A 171 -6.02 -6.54 5.27
C PHE A 171 -4.83 -5.59 5.22
N PHE A 172 -5.02 -4.34 4.75
CA PHE A 172 -3.96 -3.32 4.64
C PHE A 172 -3.39 -2.87 5.98
N VAL A 173 -4.18 -2.85 7.06
CA VAL A 173 -3.67 -2.60 8.42
C VAL A 173 -2.60 -3.63 8.78
N PHE A 174 -2.95 -4.92 8.80
CA PHE A 174 -2.00 -5.99 9.11
C PHE A 174 -0.85 -6.04 8.11
N SER A 175 -1.17 -5.87 6.84
CA SER A 175 -0.23 -5.85 5.73
C SER A 175 0.86 -4.80 5.91
N SER A 176 0.46 -3.58 6.28
CA SER A 176 1.38 -2.46 6.44
C SER A 176 2.24 -2.66 7.69
N ILE A 177 1.67 -3.15 8.79
CA ILE A 177 2.43 -3.50 10.00
C ILE A 177 3.50 -4.54 9.69
N ILE A 178 3.14 -5.65 9.03
CA ILE A 178 4.11 -6.70 8.64
C ILE A 178 5.21 -6.12 7.75
N SER A 179 4.84 -5.29 6.77
CA SER A 179 5.81 -4.69 5.84
C SER A 179 6.76 -3.74 6.53
N LEU A 180 6.25 -2.89 7.43
CA LEU A 180 7.07 -1.95 8.20
C LEU A 180 8.03 -2.69 9.14
N ILE A 181 7.57 -3.76 9.81
CA ILE A 181 8.45 -4.61 10.63
C ILE A 181 9.61 -5.17 9.80
N VAL A 182 9.30 -5.73 8.62
CA VAL A 182 10.33 -6.26 7.72
C VAL A 182 11.26 -5.15 7.23
N GLN A 183 10.71 -4.00 6.81
CA GLN A 183 11.50 -2.85 6.33
C GLN A 183 12.42 -2.26 7.40
N VAL A 184 11.99 -2.23 8.67
CA VAL A 184 12.87 -1.87 9.80
C VAL A 184 13.97 -2.90 9.95
N ALA A 185 13.64 -4.20 9.90
CA ALA A 185 14.61 -5.27 10.06
C ALA A 185 15.69 -5.28 8.97
N VAL A 186 15.36 -4.90 7.73
CA VAL A 186 16.32 -4.79 6.61
C VAL A 186 16.96 -3.40 6.49
N GLY A 187 16.64 -2.45 7.38
CA GLY A 187 17.23 -1.10 7.40
C GLY A 187 16.66 -0.10 6.38
N VAL A 188 15.59 -0.47 5.66
CA VAL A 188 14.92 0.39 4.67
C VAL A 188 14.05 1.45 5.36
N MET A 189 13.43 1.11 6.49
CA MET A 189 12.69 2.08 7.31
C MET A 189 13.56 2.57 8.46
N SER A 190 13.62 3.89 8.64
CA SER A 190 14.38 4.56 9.70
C SER A 190 13.66 5.82 10.17
N TYR A 191 14.21 6.52 11.17
CA TYR A 191 13.67 7.78 11.67
C TYR A 191 13.48 8.84 10.58
N LYS A 192 14.39 8.90 9.59
CA LYS A 192 14.27 9.77 8.41
C LYS A 192 12.92 9.59 7.70
N HIS A 193 12.51 8.35 7.49
CA HIS A 193 11.26 8.01 6.79
C HIS A 193 10.02 8.38 7.59
N LEU A 194 10.08 8.29 8.93
CA LEU A 194 9.01 8.80 9.80
C LEU A 194 8.84 10.31 9.63
N VAL A 195 9.95 11.07 9.68
CA VAL A 195 9.93 12.53 9.49
C VAL A 195 9.41 12.90 8.11
N MET A 196 9.86 12.23 7.05
CA MET A 196 9.37 12.45 5.68
C MET A 196 7.88 12.18 5.52
N THR A 197 7.31 11.29 6.36
CA THR A 197 5.89 10.95 6.30
C THR A 197 4.99 11.98 7.00
N LEU A 198 5.49 12.70 8.01
CA LEU A 198 4.72 13.68 8.77
C LEU A 198 3.92 14.67 7.90
N PRO A 199 4.51 15.34 6.88
CA PRO A 199 3.75 16.26 6.03
C PRO A 199 2.78 15.54 5.07
N LEU A 200 2.97 14.25 4.82
CA LEU A 200 2.11 13.45 3.93
C LEU A 200 0.80 13.04 4.60
N ILE A 201 0.80 12.86 5.93
CA ILE A 201 -0.40 12.48 6.70
C ILE A 201 -1.56 13.49 6.56
N PRO A 202 -1.38 14.81 6.75
CA PRO A 202 -2.47 15.76 6.55
C PRO A 202 -2.96 15.79 5.10
N ALA A 203 -2.06 15.67 4.12
CA ALA A 203 -2.46 15.58 2.71
C ALA A 203 -3.30 14.33 2.42
N ALA A 204 -2.92 13.19 3.00
CA ALA A 204 -3.67 11.94 2.91
C ALA A 204 -5.05 12.07 3.56
N LEU A 205 -5.16 12.73 4.71
CA LEU A 205 -6.43 13.00 5.39
C LEU A 205 -7.37 13.87 4.55
N VAL A 206 -6.85 14.95 3.95
CA VAL A 206 -7.65 15.80 3.06
C VAL A 206 -8.14 14.98 1.85
N GLY A 207 -7.27 14.17 1.25
CA GLY A 207 -7.65 13.26 0.15
C GLY A 207 -8.70 12.24 0.58
N TYR A 208 -8.60 11.71 1.80
CA TYR A 208 -9.57 10.79 2.37
C TYR A 208 -10.95 11.42 2.61
N CYS A 209 -11.01 12.71 2.97
CA CYS A 209 -12.26 13.42 3.22
C CYS A 209 -12.94 14.01 1.97
N SER A 210 -12.28 13.96 0.81
CA SER A 210 -12.77 14.53 -0.45
C SER A 210 -13.75 13.70 -1.32
N PRO A 211 -13.95 12.37 -1.12
CA PRO A 211 -14.84 11.56 -1.96
C PRO A 211 -16.28 11.42 -1.44
#